data_AF-A0A5N5TBS6-F1
#
_entry.id   AF-A0A5N5TBS6-F1
#
_cell.length_a   1.000
_cell.length_b   1.000
_cell.length_c   1.000
_cell.angle_alpha   90.00
_cell.angle_beta   90.00
_cell.angle_gamma   90.00
#
_symmetry.space_group_name_H-M   'P 1'
#
loop_
_entity.id
_entity.type
_entity.pdbx_description
1 polymer ?
#
loop_
_entity_poly.entity_id
_entity_poly.type
_entity_poly.pdbx_seq_one_letter_code
_entity_poly.pdbx_strand_id
1 'polypeptide(L)'
;MRSKSKKSNSNTTLTCSASNKNKTTIVKKTKSSETTKDSVENDDTASAQREVLENFNLELKWCLQQLECELSSKNCKNANKAEGMNRCYRILINPKNPMIKKRQAMRSYFGDYRQKMTEEAQKFNFGSTKTGND
;
A
#
# COMPACT_ATOMS: atom_id res chain seq x y z
N MET A 1 -9.79 -34.20 42.35
CA MET A 1 -8.48 -34.80 42.04
C MET A 1 -7.82 -34.01 40.92
N ARG A 2 -6.51 -33.79 41.03
CA ARG A 2 -5.64 -32.96 40.17
C ARG A 2 -5.39 -33.60 38.79
N SER A 3 -4.96 -32.73 37.86
CA SER A 3 -4.01 -32.94 36.74
C SER A 3 -4.65 -32.91 35.35
N LYS A 4 -4.04 -32.41 34.27
CA LYS A 4 -2.81 -31.64 34.00
C LYS A 4 -2.90 -31.21 32.51
N SER A 5 -2.40 -30.01 32.20
CA SER A 5 -1.61 -29.60 31.02
C SER A 5 -1.90 -30.21 29.63
N LYS A 6 -2.16 -29.35 28.64
CA LYS A 6 -1.47 -29.39 27.33
C LYS A 6 -1.24 -27.98 26.78
N LYS A 7 0.03 -27.59 26.74
CA LYS A 7 0.59 -26.48 25.98
C LYS A 7 0.75 -26.95 24.52
N SER A 8 0.18 -26.25 23.55
CA SER A 8 0.59 -26.38 22.14
C SER A 8 1.16 -25.04 21.68
N ASN A 9 2.48 -25.02 21.55
CA ASN A 9 3.23 -24.00 20.86
C ASN A 9 3.33 -24.43 19.38
N SER A 10 3.04 -23.53 18.45
CA SER A 10 3.37 -23.72 17.04
C SER A 10 3.78 -22.37 16.47
N ASN A 11 5.09 -22.23 16.28
CA ASN A 11 5.72 -21.12 15.59
C ASN A 11 5.44 -21.28 14.09
N THR A 12 4.70 -20.35 13.49
CA THR A 12 4.54 -20.28 12.03
C THR A 12 5.45 -19.19 11.49
N THR A 13 6.63 -19.58 11.04
CA THR A 13 7.47 -18.77 10.15
C THR A 13 6.81 -18.73 8.78
N LEU A 14 6.34 -17.55 8.35
CA LEU A 14 5.89 -17.32 6.99
C LEU A 14 6.77 -16.24 6.37
N THR A 15 7.80 -16.72 5.69
CA THR A 15 8.59 -15.98 4.69
C THR A 15 7.73 -15.80 3.45
N CYS A 16 7.43 -14.55 3.06
CA CYS A 16 6.80 -14.29 1.77
C CYS A 16 7.87 -14.18 0.68
N SER A 17 7.95 -15.24 -0.13
CA SER A 17 8.79 -15.33 -1.32
C SER A 17 8.21 -14.51 -2.47
N ALA A 18 9.14 -13.98 -3.27
CA ALA A 18 8.93 -13.26 -4.51
C ALA A 18 7.91 -13.90 -5.47
N SER A 19 7.19 -13.04 -6.21
CA SER A 19 6.62 -13.42 -7.51
C SER A 19 6.50 -12.20 -8.42
N ASN A 20 7.50 -12.09 -9.31
CA ASN A 20 7.45 -11.37 -10.58
C ASN A 20 6.34 -11.94 -11.47
N LYS A 21 5.45 -11.09 -12.01
CA LYS A 21 4.76 -11.34 -13.29
C LYS A 21 4.56 -10.03 -14.06
N ASN A 22 5.51 -9.79 -14.94
CA ASN A 22 5.46 -9.00 -16.16
C ASN A 22 4.34 -9.49 -17.12
N LYS A 23 3.47 -8.58 -17.60
CA LYS A 23 2.82 -8.74 -18.91
C LYS A 23 2.39 -7.39 -19.51
N THR A 24 3.10 -7.02 -20.56
CA THR A 24 2.86 -5.93 -21.51
C THR A 24 1.71 -6.27 -22.46
N THR A 25 0.86 -5.30 -22.82
CA THR A 25 0.13 -5.11 -24.11
C THR A 25 -0.85 -3.93 -23.93
N ILE A 26 -0.53 -2.70 -24.34
CA ILE A 26 -0.77 -2.07 -25.66
C ILE A 26 -2.26 -1.96 -26.05
N VAL A 27 -2.66 -0.68 -26.29
CA VAL A 27 -3.83 -0.08 -26.99
C VAL A 27 -5.25 -0.16 -26.38
N LYS A 28 -5.78 1.01 -25.98
CA LYS A 28 -6.89 1.72 -26.67
C LYS A 28 -7.36 2.98 -25.90
N LYS A 29 -6.92 4.13 -26.42
CA LYS A 29 -7.67 5.36 -26.74
C LYS A 29 -8.95 5.63 -25.91
N THR A 30 -8.92 6.68 -25.08
CA THR A 30 -10.04 7.62 -24.92
C THR A 30 -9.52 9.02 -24.59
N LYS A 31 -10.11 9.99 -25.30
CA LYS A 31 -9.78 11.39 -25.49
C LYS A 31 -10.70 12.25 -24.60
N SER A 32 -10.14 13.23 -23.87
CA SER A 32 -10.80 14.46 -23.40
C SER A 32 -9.69 15.43 -22.94
N SER A 33 -9.30 16.41 -23.76
CA SER A 33 -9.61 17.86 -23.63
C SER A 33 -8.99 18.47 -22.37
N GLU A 34 -7.95 19.29 -22.43
CA GLU A 34 -8.01 20.67 -22.94
C GLU A 34 -6.64 21.20 -23.43
N THR A 35 -6.70 22.02 -24.47
CA THR A 35 -5.60 22.67 -25.21
C THR A 35 -4.92 23.81 -24.43
N THR A 36 -3.59 23.82 -24.42
CA THR A 36 -2.80 25.02 -24.75
C THR A 36 -1.60 24.62 -25.59
N LYS A 37 -1.46 25.29 -26.72
CA LYS A 37 -0.39 25.18 -27.70
C LYS A 37 0.58 26.31 -27.38
N ASP A 38 1.79 26.00 -26.95
CA ASP A 38 2.96 26.79 -27.32
C ASP A 38 4.25 25.99 -27.07
N SER A 39 5.13 26.06 -28.06
CA SER A 39 6.36 25.30 -28.19
C SER A 39 7.49 26.04 -27.47
N VAL A 40 7.93 25.57 -26.29
CA VAL A 40 9.26 25.90 -25.71
C VAL A 40 9.75 24.73 -24.85
N GLU A 41 10.90 24.17 -25.25
CA GLU A 41 11.83 23.26 -24.54
C GLU A 41 11.68 23.21 -23.01
N ASN A 42 11.47 22.03 -22.40
CA ASN A 42 11.76 21.76 -20.96
C ASN A 42 11.68 20.24 -20.65
N ASP A 43 12.81 19.54 -20.79
CA ASP A 43 12.97 18.12 -20.42
C ASP A 43 12.72 17.87 -18.90
N ASP A 44 13.02 18.87 -18.07
CA ASP A 44 12.90 18.80 -16.60
C ASP A 44 11.47 18.62 -16.06
N THR A 45 10.46 19.17 -16.75
CA THR A 45 9.06 19.14 -16.25
C THR A 45 8.45 17.74 -16.39
N ALA A 46 8.81 17.00 -17.44
CA ALA A 46 8.34 15.63 -17.64
C ALA A 46 8.95 14.67 -16.60
N SER A 47 10.21 14.92 -16.21
CA SER A 47 10.91 14.17 -15.16
C SER A 47 10.20 14.33 -13.80
N ALA A 48 9.91 15.57 -13.40
CA ALA A 48 9.21 15.85 -12.13
C ALA A 48 7.82 15.20 -12.06
N GLN A 49 7.04 15.24 -13.16
CA GLN A 49 5.72 14.59 -13.20
C GLN A 49 5.83 13.07 -13.05
N ARG A 50 6.87 12.46 -13.62
CA ARG A 50 7.13 11.02 -13.51
C ARG A 50 7.45 10.64 -12.06
N GLU A 51 8.30 11.41 -11.39
CA GLU A 51 8.67 11.19 -9.98
C GLU A 51 7.44 11.28 -9.05
N VAL A 52 6.60 12.29 -9.24
CA VAL A 52 5.35 12.45 -8.47
C VAL A 52 4.43 11.22 -8.63
N LEU A 53 4.30 10.72 -9.86
CA LEU A 53 3.49 9.55 -10.14
C LEU A 53 4.10 8.27 -9.55
N GLU A 54 5.41 8.12 -9.61
CA GLU A 54 6.12 6.99 -9.02
C GLU A 54 5.98 6.95 -7.50
N ASN A 55 6.22 8.09 -6.84
CA ASN A 55 6.02 8.26 -5.40
C ASN A 55 4.58 7.93 -5.00
N PHE A 56 3.59 8.42 -5.75
CA PHE A 56 2.20 8.08 -5.51
C PHE A 56 1.91 6.57 -5.69
N ASN A 57 2.51 5.92 -6.68
CA ASN A 57 2.33 4.48 -6.88
C ASN A 57 2.95 3.67 -5.72
N LEU A 58 4.09 4.09 -5.18
CA LEU A 58 4.70 3.48 -4.00
C LEU A 58 3.79 3.64 -2.77
N GLU A 59 3.31 4.87 -2.52
CA GLU A 59 2.32 5.16 -1.47
C GLU A 59 1.08 4.26 -1.60
N LEU A 60 0.54 4.13 -2.82
CA LEU A 60 -0.65 3.34 -3.12
C LEU A 60 -0.42 1.84 -2.85
N LYS A 61 0.71 1.30 -3.29
CA LYS A 61 1.07 -0.11 -3.04
C LYS A 61 1.20 -0.40 -1.56
N TRP A 62 1.88 0.48 -0.82
CA TRP A 62 2.01 0.34 0.63
C TRP A 62 0.63 0.34 1.30
N CYS A 63 -0.26 1.28 0.96
CA CYS A 63 -1.62 1.32 1.52
C CYS A 63 -2.44 0.06 1.20
N LEU A 64 -2.36 -0.47 -0.03
CA LEU A 64 -3.05 -1.71 -0.41
C LEU A 64 -2.56 -2.90 0.42
N GLN A 65 -1.25 -3.03 0.59
CA GLN A 65 -0.66 -4.08 1.42
C GLN A 65 -1.19 -4.02 2.85
N GLN A 66 -1.34 -2.82 3.42
CA GLN A 66 -1.89 -2.70 4.78
C GLN A 66 -3.36 -3.09 4.88
N LEU A 67 -4.18 -2.76 3.88
CA LEU A 67 -5.58 -3.20 3.86
C LEU A 67 -5.64 -4.74 3.80
N GLU A 68 -4.81 -5.38 2.99
CA GLU A 68 -4.75 -6.85 2.87
C GLU A 68 -4.27 -7.53 4.16
N CYS A 69 -3.24 -6.97 4.80
CA CYS A 69 -2.74 -7.44 6.10
C CYS A 69 -3.80 -7.30 7.20
N GLU A 70 -4.50 -6.16 7.26
CA GLU A 70 -5.56 -5.91 8.25
C GLU A 70 -6.78 -6.82 8.05
N LEU A 71 -7.12 -7.13 6.79
CA LEU A 71 -8.23 -8.01 6.43
C LEU A 71 -7.91 -9.47 6.75
N SER A 72 -6.65 -9.88 6.53
CA SER A 72 -6.16 -11.24 6.81
C SER A 72 -5.93 -11.46 8.31
N SER A 73 -5.59 -10.40 9.04
CA SER A 73 -5.40 -10.45 10.49
C SER A 73 -6.73 -10.42 11.24
N LYS A 74 -6.77 -11.00 12.44
CA LYS A 74 -7.92 -10.93 13.37
C LYS A 74 -8.17 -9.50 13.92
N ASN A 75 -7.59 -8.47 13.31
CA ASN A 75 -7.73 -7.06 13.65
C ASN A 75 -9.02 -6.43 13.08
N CYS A 76 -9.74 -7.14 12.20
CA CYS A 76 -11.03 -6.76 11.65
C CYS A 76 -12.24 -7.01 12.59
N LYS A 77 -12.02 -7.24 13.89
CA LYS A 77 -13.07 -7.53 14.89
C LYS A 77 -14.15 -6.43 15.01
N ASN A 78 -13.88 -5.21 14.55
CA ASN A 78 -14.86 -4.13 14.49
C ASN A 78 -15.46 -4.04 13.07
N ALA A 79 -16.77 -4.28 12.97
CA ALA A 79 -17.51 -4.21 11.70
C ALA A 79 -17.37 -2.86 10.98
N ASN A 80 -17.37 -1.74 11.71
CA ASN A 80 -17.20 -0.41 11.14
C ASN A 80 -15.81 -0.23 10.51
N LYS A 81 -14.77 -0.80 11.15
CA LYS A 81 -13.41 -0.78 10.61
C LYS A 81 -13.33 -1.62 9.32
N ALA A 82 -13.95 -2.81 9.34
CA ALA A 82 -14.00 -3.69 8.17
C ALA A 82 -14.72 -3.03 6.99
N GLU A 83 -15.84 -2.34 7.22
CA GLU A 83 -16.56 -1.61 6.16
C GLU A 83 -15.71 -0.49 5.57
N GLY A 84 -15.10 0.36 6.43
CA GLY A 84 -14.22 1.43 6.01
C GLY A 84 -13.01 0.93 5.19
N MET A 85 -12.41 -0.18 5.62
CA MET A 85 -11.32 -0.85 4.92
C MET A 85 -11.75 -1.33 3.53
N ASN A 86 -12.88 -2.03 3.45
CA ASN A 86 -13.41 -2.52 2.18
C ASN A 86 -13.72 -1.38 1.22
N ARG A 87 -14.35 -0.30 1.71
CA ARG A 87 -14.64 0.91 0.92
C ARG A 87 -13.36 1.55 0.39
N CYS A 88 -12.35 1.72 1.24
CA CYS A 88 -11.05 2.27 0.84
C CYS A 88 -10.41 1.37 -0.24
N TYR A 89 -10.35 0.06 0.00
CA TYR A 89 -9.76 -0.90 -0.94
C TYR A 89 -10.42 -0.86 -2.33
N ARG A 90 -11.76 -0.80 -2.40
CA ARG A 90 -12.49 -0.68 -3.67
C ARG A 90 -12.13 0.58 -4.45
N ILE A 91 -11.84 1.69 -3.76
CA ILE A 91 -11.43 2.94 -4.40
C ILE A 91 -10.00 2.82 -4.94
N LEU A 92 -9.08 2.22 -4.19
CA LEU A 92 -7.67 2.12 -4.56
C LEU A 92 -7.42 1.16 -5.73
N ILE A 93 -8.11 0.02 -5.75
CA ILE A 93 -7.94 -1.02 -6.77
C ILE A 93 -8.46 -0.60 -8.15
N ASN A 94 -9.50 0.25 -8.20
CA ASN A 94 -10.09 0.64 -9.48
C ASN A 94 -9.18 1.67 -10.18
N PRO A 95 -8.60 1.34 -11.36
CA PRO A 95 -7.70 2.23 -12.08
C PRO A 95 -8.42 3.47 -12.64
N LYS A 96 -9.75 3.42 -12.79
CA LYS A 96 -10.56 4.54 -13.27
C LYS A 96 -10.72 5.64 -12.22
N ASN A 97 -10.39 5.37 -10.95
CA ASN A 97 -10.46 6.41 -9.93
C ASN A 97 -9.27 7.38 -10.08
N PRO A 98 -9.52 8.70 -10.13
CA PRO A 98 -8.46 9.70 -10.27
C PRO A 98 -7.55 9.72 -9.03
N MET A 99 -6.30 10.14 -9.23
CA MET A 99 -5.27 10.19 -8.18
C MET A 99 -5.74 10.93 -6.92
N ILE A 100 -6.41 12.07 -7.08
CA ILE A 100 -6.92 12.88 -5.96
C ILE A 100 -7.90 12.09 -5.09
N LYS A 101 -8.82 11.35 -5.72
CA LYS A 101 -9.81 10.53 -5.01
C LYS A 101 -9.15 9.38 -4.24
N LYS A 102 -8.16 8.73 -4.84
CA LYS A 102 -7.36 7.71 -4.16
C LYS A 102 -6.63 8.30 -2.95
N ARG A 103 -6.00 9.47 -3.11
CA ARG A 103 -5.31 10.19 -2.02
C ARG A 103 -6.26 10.54 -0.88
N GLN A 104 -7.45 11.03 -1.20
CA GLN A 104 -8.48 11.33 -0.22
C GLN A 104 -8.91 10.08 0.55
N ALA A 105 -9.18 8.97 -0.13
CA ALA A 105 -9.53 7.71 0.51
C ALA A 105 -8.43 7.21 1.46
N MET A 106 -7.17 7.24 1.02
CA MET A 106 -6.03 6.88 1.86
C MET A 106 -5.96 7.76 3.12
N ARG A 107 -6.09 9.09 2.97
CA ARG A 107 -6.06 10.03 4.10
C ARG A 107 -7.24 9.83 5.05
N SER A 108 -8.44 9.63 4.53
CA SER A 108 -9.65 9.43 5.34
C SER A 108 -9.60 8.14 6.15
N TYR A 109 -9.02 7.05 5.62
CA TYR A 109 -8.94 5.77 6.33
C TYR A 109 -7.69 5.64 7.21
N PHE A 110 -6.51 5.97 6.68
CA PHE A 110 -5.24 5.78 7.39
C PHE A 110 -4.76 7.00 8.17
N GLY A 111 -5.31 8.19 7.92
CA GLY A 111 -4.71 9.45 8.34
C GLY A 111 -3.44 9.74 7.55
N ASP A 112 -2.38 10.16 8.23
CA ASP A 112 -1.09 10.45 7.62
C ASP A 112 -0.28 9.17 7.35
N TYR A 113 -0.68 8.43 6.31
CA TYR A 113 -0.05 7.18 5.89
C TYR A 113 1.42 7.34 5.49
N ARG A 114 1.84 8.52 5.04
CA ARG A 114 3.25 8.79 4.70
C ARG A 114 4.17 8.63 5.90
N GLN A 115 3.74 9.13 7.06
CA GLN A 115 4.49 8.97 8.30
C GLN A 115 4.57 7.49 8.70
N LYS A 116 3.46 6.75 8.57
CA LYS A 116 3.41 5.31 8.87
C LYS A 116 4.34 4.49 7.98
N MET A 117 4.46 4.86 6.69
CA MET A 117 5.40 4.22 5.76
C MET A 117 6.86 4.43 6.20
N THR A 118 7.22 5.64 6.64
CA THR A 118 8.55 5.93 7.19
C THR A 118 8.82 5.20 8.50
N GLU A 119 7.85 5.19 9.41
CA GLU A 119 7.96 4.47 10.69
C GLU A 119 8.19 2.97 10.49
N GLU A 120 7.50 2.35 9.53
CA GLU A 120 7.76 0.95 9.19
C GLU A 120 9.13 0.76 8.57
N ALA A 121 9.54 1.60 7.62
CA ALA A 121 10.88 1.53 7.05
C ALA A 121 11.96 1.60 8.14
N GLN A 122 11.79 2.50 9.13
CA GLN A 122 12.69 2.60 10.28
C GLN A 122 12.64 1.35 11.17
N LYS A 123 11.44 0.80 11.46
CA LYS A 123 11.29 -0.43 12.26
C LYS A 123 11.97 -1.63 11.59
N PHE A 124 11.83 -1.79 10.28
CA PHE A 124 12.50 -2.86 9.54
C PHE A 124 14.01 -2.65 9.47
N ASN A 125 14.47 -1.40 9.33
CA ASN A 125 15.89 -1.07 9.31
C ASN A 125 16.58 -1.24 10.67
N PHE A 126 15.86 -1.00 11.79
CA PHE A 126 16.36 -1.24 13.14
C PHE A 126 16.12 -2.67 13.66
N GLY A 127 15.16 -3.40 13.08
CA GLY A 127 14.77 -4.74 13.52
C GLY A 127 15.76 -5.85 13.16
N SER A 128 16.77 -5.57 12.33
CA SER A 128 17.78 -6.56 11.89
C SER A 128 19.06 -6.59 12.74
N THR A 129 19.25 -5.67 13.70
CA THR A 129 20.45 -5.64 14.57
C THR A 129 20.20 -6.08 16.01
N LYS A 130 19.03 -6.67 16.33
CA LYS A 130 18.74 -7.17 17.70
C LYS A 130 18.39 -8.66 17.71
N THR A 131 19.36 -9.46 17.26
CA THR A 131 19.54 -10.84 17.71
C THR A 131 20.90 -10.94 18.43
N GLY A 132 20.91 -10.72 19.75
CA GLY A 132 21.98 -11.07 20.68
C GLY A 132 21.29 -11.36 22.01
N ASN A 133 21.20 -12.61 22.47
CA ASN A 133 22.24 -13.32 23.21
C ASN A 133 22.72 -12.48 24.40
N ASP A 134 21.97 -12.53 25.51
CA ASP A 134 22.25 -13.35 26.70
C ASP A 134 21.04 -13.33 27.65
#